data_AF-A0A068USL4-F1
#
_entry.id   AF-A0A068USL4-F1
#
_cell.length_a   1.000
_cell.length_b   1.000
_cell.length_c   1.000
_cell.angle_alpha   90.00
_cell.angle_beta   90.00
_cell.angle_gamma   90.00
#
_symmetry.space_group_name_H-M   'P 1'
#
loop_
_entity.id
_entity.type
_entity.pdbx_description
1 polymer ?
#
loop_
_entity_poly.entity_id
_entity_poly.type
_entity_poly.pdbx_seq_one_letter_code
_entity_poly.pdbx_strand_id
1 'polypeptide(L)'
;MVYSRFSSKLLGSKDSSSQNKGAFDRIRDRDGNRKGGSGESWWKVNCYSKYPLKFIIPNKVGPSQTDAVWIYTITYGGGIVSGDSIMCDISVGGGCTTVLTTQASKKVYKSVESKCSKQVLEARIGSDALLAVIPDPVTCFSTAKYSQTQVFKVFPSSSLLIVDWITSGRYGRGEKWDFELYKSTNNIFLEADEPLFLDTILLEQRRYSSIAERMQYYQVIAMVILLGPKLKFIQDQIQENVKNLMSRQFCIPSGSSGRYGDINDNPFLTRPSFLASCSVFGQKGRGVVVRIAAMTTESVYSFLQCQLSGLDSLLGVAPYR
;
A
#
# COMPACT_ATOMS: atom_id res chain seq x y z
N MET A 1 14.49 16.42 -13.13
CA MET A 1 13.86 17.68 -13.62
C MET A 1 12.37 17.40 -13.74
N VAL A 2 11.53 18.08 -12.95
CA VAL A 2 10.07 17.88 -12.99
C VAL A 2 9.51 18.79 -14.08
N TYR A 3 8.94 18.23 -15.14
CA TYR A 3 8.16 18.97 -16.13
C TYR A 3 6.68 18.64 -15.93
N SER A 4 5.84 19.67 -15.80
CA SER A 4 4.40 19.58 -16.06
C SER A 4 4.07 20.33 -17.34
N ARG A 5 3.56 19.64 -18.35
CA ARG A 5 3.04 20.23 -19.59
C ARG A 5 1.55 20.50 -19.37
N PHE A 6 1.15 21.77 -19.29
CA PHE A 6 -0.26 22.17 -19.32
C PHE A 6 -0.74 22.20 -20.77
N SER A 7 -1.79 21.44 -21.09
CA SER A 7 -2.65 21.74 -22.25
C SER A 7 -3.94 22.33 -21.70
N SER A 8 -4.14 23.62 -21.96
CA SER A 8 -5.40 24.31 -21.69
C SER A 8 -6.04 24.68 -23.03
N LYS A 9 -7.24 24.17 -23.29
CA LYS A 9 -8.18 24.77 -24.24
C LYS A 9 -9.58 24.79 -23.60
N LEU A 10 -9.92 25.99 -23.12
CA LEU A 10 -11.22 26.66 -23.19
C LEU A 10 -12.48 25.91 -22.74
N LEU A 11 -13.04 26.33 -21.61
CA LEU A 11 -14.24 27.18 -21.57
C LEU A 11 -14.41 27.75 -20.16
N GLY A 12 -14.63 29.06 -20.09
CA GLY A 12 -14.47 29.86 -18.88
C GLY A 12 -15.68 29.85 -17.95
N SER A 13 -15.40 30.00 -16.66
CA SER A 13 -16.03 31.01 -15.81
C SER A 13 -15.03 31.36 -14.71
N LYS A 14 -15.00 32.63 -14.33
CA LYS A 14 -14.20 33.15 -13.22
C LYS A 14 -14.74 32.53 -11.94
N ASP A 15 -13.85 31.96 -11.13
CA ASP A 15 -14.02 32.02 -9.68
C ASP A 15 -12.68 32.00 -8.94
N SER A 16 -12.54 33.02 -8.11
CA SER A 16 -11.45 33.26 -7.18
C SER A 16 -11.39 32.17 -6.11
N SER A 17 -10.29 31.40 -6.08
CA SER A 17 -9.89 30.70 -4.86
C SER A 17 -8.37 30.58 -4.78
N SER A 18 -7.87 30.99 -3.63
CA SER A 18 -6.49 31.10 -3.18
C SER A 18 -5.59 29.92 -3.59
N GLN A 19 -4.63 30.19 -4.48
CA GLN A 19 -3.50 29.31 -4.74
C GLN A 19 -2.53 29.37 -3.54
N ASN A 20 -2.49 28.33 -2.71
CA ASN A 20 -1.43 28.20 -1.72
C ASN A 20 -0.22 27.54 -2.39
N LYS A 21 0.65 28.35 -3.00
CA LYS A 21 1.92 27.91 -3.61
C LYS A 21 2.94 27.59 -2.52
N GLY A 22 2.86 26.40 -1.94
CA GLY A 22 3.90 25.85 -1.07
C GLY A 22 4.90 25.02 -1.88
N ALA A 23 5.77 25.65 -2.67
CA ALA A 23 6.93 24.97 -3.24
C ALA A 23 7.96 24.76 -2.12
N PHE A 24 8.02 23.56 -1.54
CA PHE A 24 9.15 23.20 -0.68
C PHE A 24 10.29 22.73 -1.60
N ASP A 25 11.14 23.65 -2.03
CA ASP A 25 12.46 23.33 -2.56
C ASP A 25 13.39 23.11 -1.35
N ARG A 26 13.62 21.86 -0.95
CA ARG A 26 14.66 21.55 0.05
C ARG A 26 15.93 21.10 -0.66
N ILE A 27 16.88 22.02 -0.73
CA ILE A 27 18.30 21.76 -1.02
C ILE A 27 18.96 21.63 0.34
N ARG A 28 19.57 20.48 0.66
CA ARG A 28 20.58 20.50 1.72
C ARG A 28 21.72 21.38 1.17
N ASP A 29 22.18 22.32 1.98
CA ASP A 29 23.44 23.04 1.81
C ASP A 29 24.02 23.10 3.24
N ARG A 30 25.25 22.63 3.44
CA ARG A 30 25.97 22.84 4.70
C ARG A 30 27.31 23.45 4.35
N ASP A 31 27.31 24.77 4.49
CA ASP A 31 28.43 25.70 4.42
C ASP A 31 29.15 25.80 3.07
N GLY A 32 29.00 26.99 2.46
CA GLY A 32 29.77 27.42 1.32
C GLY A 32 31.25 27.51 1.66
N ASN A 33 31.98 26.42 1.49
CA ASN A 33 33.40 26.47 1.21
C ASN A 33 33.84 25.22 0.43
N ARG A 34 34.45 25.44 -0.74
CA ARG A 34 35.04 24.37 -1.55
C ARG A 34 36.17 23.69 -0.78
N LYS A 35 36.11 22.36 -0.64
CA LYS A 35 37.20 21.40 -0.96
C LYS A 35 36.73 19.96 -0.76
N GLY A 36 37.20 19.08 -1.66
CA GLY A 36 36.80 17.67 -1.72
C GLY A 36 37.13 16.87 -0.46
N GLY A 37 36.19 15.99 -0.12
CA GLY A 37 36.29 14.97 0.92
C GLY A 37 35.06 14.05 0.81
N SER A 38 35.30 12.75 0.81
CA SER A 38 34.37 11.64 0.56
C SER A 38 33.00 11.71 1.25
N GLY A 39 31.91 11.53 0.48
CA GLY A 39 30.74 10.76 0.95
C GLY A 39 29.42 11.49 1.24
N GLU A 40 29.15 12.68 0.71
CA GLU A 40 27.83 13.32 0.90
C GLU A 40 26.92 13.10 -0.33
N SER A 41 25.85 12.31 -0.17
CA SER A 41 24.76 12.25 -1.15
C SER A 41 23.86 13.48 -1.00
N TRP A 42 23.51 14.10 -2.12
CA TRP A 42 22.60 15.24 -2.16
C TRP A 42 21.37 14.85 -2.96
N TRP A 43 20.19 14.94 -2.35
CA TRP A 43 18.91 14.72 -3.00
C TRP A 43 18.00 15.93 -2.80
N LYS A 44 17.18 16.21 -3.80
CA LYS A 44 16.20 17.30 -3.79
C LYS A 44 14.81 16.70 -3.82
N VAL A 45 13.95 17.11 -2.88
CA VAL A 45 12.55 16.72 -2.85
C VAL A 45 11.70 17.92 -3.22
N ASN A 46 10.96 17.80 -4.32
CA ASN A 46 10.00 18.80 -4.77
C ASN A 46 8.59 18.25 -4.58
N CYS A 47 7.77 18.98 -3.83
CA CYS A 47 6.47 18.51 -3.44
C CYS A 47 5.41 19.62 -3.62
N TYR A 48 4.31 19.27 -4.26
CA TYR A 48 3.16 20.14 -4.46
C TYR A 48 1.91 19.38 -4.07
N SER A 49 0.99 20.05 -3.36
CA SER A 49 -0.29 19.46 -3.00
C SER A 49 -1.40 20.49 -3.08
N LYS A 50 -2.60 20.03 -3.38
CA LYS A 50 -3.83 20.81 -3.36
C LYS A 50 -4.83 20.08 -2.48
N TYR A 51 -5.68 20.85 -1.79
CA TYR A 51 -6.80 20.31 -1.03
C TYR A 51 -7.56 19.24 -1.85
N PRO A 52 -7.92 18.10 -1.26
CA PRO A 52 -7.78 17.75 0.16
C PRO A 52 -6.46 17.08 0.56
N LEU A 53 -5.53 16.84 -0.37
CA LEU A 53 -4.27 16.14 -0.08
C LEU A 53 -3.20 17.08 0.48
N LYS A 54 -2.39 16.58 1.41
CA LYS A 54 -1.15 17.20 1.87
C LYS A 54 -0.06 16.16 2.09
N PHE A 55 1.18 16.57 1.86
CA PHE A 55 2.36 15.77 2.15
C PHE A 55 3.13 16.37 3.32
N ILE A 56 3.60 15.50 4.22
CA ILE A 56 4.54 15.86 5.28
C ILE A 56 5.82 15.05 5.07
N ILE A 57 6.95 15.76 5.05
CA ILE A 57 8.28 15.19 4.85
C ILE A 57 9.13 15.55 6.08
N PRO A 58 9.21 14.66 7.09
CA PRO A 58 10.06 14.89 8.26
C PRO A 58 11.54 14.93 7.89
N ASN A 59 12.34 15.64 8.71
CA ASN A 59 13.77 15.80 8.47
C ASN A 59 14.59 14.56 8.81
N LYS A 60 14.13 13.76 9.78
CA LYS A 60 14.75 12.50 10.21
C LYS A 60 13.64 11.56 10.68
N VAL A 61 13.62 10.34 10.16
CA VAL A 61 12.76 9.25 10.64
C VAL A 61 13.61 8.13 11.22
N GLY A 62 14.72 7.79 10.56
CA GLY A 62 15.71 6.81 11.04
C GLY A 62 17.07 7.41 11.42
N PRO A 63 18.05 6.55 11.77
CA PRO A 63 19.43 6.93 12.02
C PRO A 63 20.03 7.75 10.88
N SER A 64 21.02 8.60 11.19
CA SER A 64 21.67 9.47 10.20
C SER A 64 22.43 8.73 9.09
N GLN A 65 22.62 7.41 9.24
CA GLN A 65 23.36 6.57 8.30
C GLN A 65 22.49 6.07 7.15
N THR A 66 21.16 6.15 7.25
CA THR A 66 20.25 5.67 6.20
C THR A 66 19.75 6.83 5.35
N ASP A 67 19.96 6.73 4.03
CA ASP A 67 19.49 7.71 3.05
C ASP A 67 18.10 7.32 2.51
N ALA A 68 17.06 7.60 3.30
CA ALA A 68 15.67 7.32 2.95
C ALA A 68 14.77 8.53 3.23
N VAL A 69 13.93 8.89 2.26
CA VAL A 69 12.95 9.98 2.39
C VAL A 69 11.58 9.40 2.71
N TRP A 70 11.02 9.77 3.86
CA TRP A 70 9.66 9.41 4.24
C TRP A 70 8.68 10.52 3.89
N ILE A 71 7.58 10.14 3.24
CA ILE A 71 6.51 11.03 2.80
C ILE A 71 5.21 10.52 3.42
N TYR A 72 4.64 11.29 4.34
CA TYR A 72 3.35 11.02 4.94
C TYR A 72 2.27 11.74 4.16
N THR A 73 1.34 10.96 3.60
CA THR A 73 0.15 11.46 2.93
C THR A 73 -0.97 11.67 3.94
N ILE A 74 -1.59 12.85 3.88
CA ILE A 74 -2.68 13.25 4.76
C ILE A 74 -3.82 13.76 3.89
N THR A 75 -5.04 13.30 4.18
CA THR A 75 -6.26 13.85 3.58
C THR A 75 -6.93 14.74 4.61
N TYR A 76 -7.06 16.03 4.30
CA TYR A 76 -7.83 16.97 5.11
C TYR A 76 -9.30 16.58 5.15
N GLY A 77 -9.96 16.81 6.29
CA GLY A 77 -11.36 16.39 6.51
C GLY A 77 -11.52 15.01 7.15
N GLY A 78 -10.43 14.34 7.54
CA GLY A 78 -10.47 13.09 8.29
C GLY A 78 -10.76 11.84 7.45
N GLY A 79 -10.86 12.00 6.13
CA GLY A 79 -11.08 10.92 5.16
C GLY A 79 -11.53 11.47 3.82
N ILE A 80 -11.86 10.56 2.91
CA ILE A 80 -12.36 10.84 1.57
C ILE A 80 -13.89 10.94 1.61
N VAL A 81 -14.44 12.04 1.11
CA VAL A 81 -15.89 12.27 1.06
C VAL A 81 -16.45 12.05 -0.35
N SER A 82 -17.77 12.03 -0.47
CA SER A 82 -18.46 11.64 -1.70
C SER A 82 -18.10 12.54 -2.89
N GLY A 83 -17.61 11.92 -3.95
CA GLY A 83 -17.25 12.61 -5.20
C GLY A 83 -15.82 13.17 -5.23
N ASP A 84 -15.05 13.02 -4.15
CA ASP A 84 -13.63 13.39 -4.14
C ASP A 84 -12.85 12.65 -5.22
N SER A 85 -11.92 13.36 -5.85
CA SER A 85 -10.99 12.81 -6.85
C SER A 85 -9.58 13.26 -6.52
N ILE A 86 -8.77 12.32 -6.04
CA ILE A 86 -7.39 12.57 -5.60
C ILE A 86 -6.43 11.97 -6.63
N MET A 87 -5.50 12.77 -7.13
CA MET A 87 -4.41 12.32 -8.00
C MET A 87 -3.08 12.61 -7.32
N CYS A 88 -2.20 11.61 -7.29
CA CYS A 88 -0.89 11.68 -6.70
C CYS A 88 0.15 11.19 -7.70
N ASP A 89 1.07 12.06 -8.08
CA ASP A 89 2.20 11.75 -8.97
C ASP A 89 3.50 11.72 -8.17
N ILE A 90 4.25 10.65 -8.30
CA ILE A 90 5.54 10.45 -7.64
C ILE A 90 6.60 10.11 -8.67
N SER A 91 7.78 10.71 -8.54
CA SER A 91 8.95 10.37 -9.35
C SER A 91 10.15 10.21 -8.44
N VAL A 92 10.67 9.00 -8.36
CA VAL A 92 11.83 8.64 -7.54
C VAL A 92 13.06 8.61 -8.46
N GLY A 93 14.04 9.47 -8.16
CA GLY A 93 15.30 9.52 -8.89
C GLY A 93 16.12 8.25 -8.74
N GLY A 94 17.06 8.00 -9.65
CA GLY A 94 17.93 6.83 -9.58
C GLY A 94 18.72 6.77 -8.26
N GLY A 95 18.90 5.57 -7.73
CA GLY A 95 19.59 5.29 -6.46
C GLY A 95 18.84 5.75 -5.20
N CYS A 96 17.79 6.56 -5.32
CA CYS A 96 17.08 7.13 -4.18
C CYS A 96 16.18 6.09 -3.50
N THR A 97 16.02 6.19 -2.18
CA THR A 97 15.04 5.43 -1.41
C THR A 97 13.93 6.34 -0.92
N THR A 98 12.68 6.02 -1.22
CA THR A 98 11.50 6.80 -0.82
C THR A 98 10.45 5.88 -0.21
N VAL A 99 9.88 6.33 0.90
CA VAL A 99 8.75 5.69 1.58
C VAL A 99 7.54 6.61 1.45
N LEU A 100 6.44 6.08 0.93
CA LEU A 100 5.14 6.73 0.93
C LEU A 100 4.24 5.99 1.90
N THR A 101 3.78 6.67 2.93
CA THR A 101 2.88 6.11 3.94
C THR A 101 1.77 7.09 4.28
N THR A 102 0.87 6.69 5.17
CA THR A 102 -0.19 7.53 5.73
C THR A 102 0.08 7.76 7.22
N GLN A 103 -0.55 8.77 7.79
CA GLN A 103 -0.51 8.97 9.24
C GLN A 103 -1.55 8.12 9.99
N ALA A 104 -2.61 7.72 9.30
CA ALA A 104 -3.71 6.94 9.85
C ALA A 104 -4.48 6.25 8.71
N SER A 105 -5.35 5.32 9.10
CA SER A 105 -6.27 4.63 8.17
C SER A 105 -7.08 5.61 7.33
N LYS A 106 -7.17 5.29 6.04
CA LYS A 106 -7.90 6.10 5.08
C LYS A 106 -9.38 5.79 5.17
N LYS A 107 -10.12 6.65 5.85
CA LYS A 107 -11.57 6.54 5.98
C LYS A 107 -12.24 6.99 4.69
N VAL A 108 -13.17 6.20 4.17
CA VAL A 108 -14.02 6.60 3.05
C VAL A 108 -15.45 6.68 3.55
N TYR A 109 -16.03 7.89 3.47
CA TYR A 109 -17.38 8.15 3.92
C TYR A 109 -18.43 7.69 2.91
N LYS A 110 -19.69 7.68 3.35
CA LYS A 110 -20.86 7.30 2.54
C LYS A 110 -20.91 8.02 1.20
N SER A 111 -21.39 7.32 0.18
CA SER A 111 -21.70 7.93 -1.11
C SER A 111 -23.00 8.74 -1.02
N VAL A 112 -23.01 9.94 -1.59
CA VAL A 112 -24.18 10.81 -1.76
C VAL A 112 -24.49 10.85 -3.25
N GLU A 113 -25.77 10.71 -3.62
CA GLU A 113 -26.21 10.69 -5.03
C GLU A 113 -25.49 9.61 -5.87
N SER A 114 -25.09 8.49 -5.26
CA SER A 114 -24.31 7.43 -5.91
C SER A 114 -22.95 7.86 -6.48
N LYS A 115 -22.40 9.02 -6.08
CA LYS A 115 -21.06 9.46 -6.50
C LYS A 115 -19.97 8.56 -5.92
N CYS A 116 -19.10 8.07 -6.80
CA CYS A 116 -17.94 7.26 -6.42
C CYS A 116 -16.73 8.17 -6.22
N SER A 117 -16.07 8.05 -5.07
CA SER A 117 -14.82 8.75 -4.80
C SER A 117 -13.63 7.99 -5.38
N LYS A 118 -12.64 8.71 -5.89
CA LYS A 118 -11.55 8.14 -6.69
C LYS A 118 -10.18 8.56 -6.16
N GLN A 119 -9.24 7.64 -6.17
CA GLN A 119 -7.83 7.93 -5.95
C GLN A 119 -6.95 7.31 -7.04
N VAL A 120 -6.06 8.11 -7.62
CA VAL A 120 -5.05 7.64 -8.58
C VAL A 120 -3.67 7.94 -8.02
N LEU A 121 -2.80 6.94 -7.98
CA LEU A 121 -1.38 7.08 -7.68
C LEU A 121 -0.59 6.66 -8.92
N GLU A 122 0.20 7.56 -9.48
CA GLU A 122 1.17 7.25 -10.52
C GLU A 122 2.58 7.43 -9.98
N ALA A 123 3.43 6.41 -10.11
CA ALA A 123 4.80 6.45 -9.63
C ALA A 123 5.77 6.03 -10.74
N ARG A 124 6.83 6.82 -10.92
CA ARG A 124 7.96 6.52 -11.82
C ARG A 124 9.19 6.26 -10.97
N ILE A 125 9.82 5.10 -11.14
CA ILE A 125 10.93 4.64 -10.29
C ILE A 125 12.18 4.48 -11.13
N GLY A 126 13.19 5.31 -10.87
CA GLY A 126 14.47 5.32 -11.58
C GLY A 126 15.35 4.10 -11.30
N SER A 127 16.46 4.00 -12.03
CA SER A 127 17.44 2.91 -11.88
C SER A 127 17.96 2.80 -10.45
N ASP A 128 18.04 1.58 -9.93
CA ASP A 128 18.53 1.26 -8.58
C ASP A 128 17.80 1.98 -7.44
N ALA A 129 16.66 2.62 -7.72
CA ALA A 129 15.85 3.28 -6.71
C ALA A 129 14.96 2.28 -5.96
N LEU A 130 14.51 2.66 -4.77
CA LEU A 130 13.53 1.92 -3.99
C LEU A 130 12.33 2.83 -3.67
N LEU A 131 11.13 2.39 -4.05
CA LEU A 131 9.88 2.98 -3.56
C LEU A 131 9.14 1.97 -2.68
N ALA A 132 8.84 2.35 -1.44
CA ALA A 132 7.98 1.59 -0.54
C ALA A 132 6.67 2.35 -0.31
N VAL A 133 5.56 1.82 -0.84
CA VAL A 133 4.21 2.32 -0.59
C VAL A 133 3.59 1.46 0.51
N ILE A 134 3.61 1.97 1.74
CA ILE A 134 3.21 1.25 2.96
C ILE A 134 2.18 2.05 3.78
N PRO A 135 0.99 2.33 3.23
CA PRO A 135 -0.07 3.04 3.93
C PRO A 135 -0.75 2.15 4.98
N ASP A 136 -1.46 2.78 5.90
CA ASP A 136 -2.50 2.17 6.75
C ASP A 136 -3.68 1.69 5.88
N PRO A 137 -4.56 0.80 6.38
CA PRO A 137 -5.60 0.22 5.55
C PRO A 137 -6.64 1.26 5.16
N VAL A 138 -7.29 1.01 4.02
CA VAL A 138 -8.52 1.71 3.64
C VAL A 138 -9.67 1.16 4.50
N THR A 139 -10.51 2.04 5.04
CA THR A 139 -11.71 1.68 5.80
C THR A 139 -12.92 2.36 5.17
N CYS A 140 -13.67 1.60 4.38
CA CYS A 140 -14.90 2.08 3.79
C CYS A 140 -16.05 1.99 4.79
N PHE A 141 -16.79 3.09 4.97
CA PHE A 141 -17.97 3.12 5.84
C PHE A 141 -19.19 2.58 5.09
N SER A 142 -20.27 2.30 5.82
CA SER A 142 -21.54 1.88 5.23
C SER A 142 -21.94 2.79 4.05
N THR A 143 -22.38 2.17 2.96
CA THR A 143 -22.79 2.78 1.68
C THR A 143 -21.72 3.53 0.88
N ALA A 144 -20.43 3.44 1.27
CA ALA A 144 -19.35 4.08 0.52
C ALA A 144 -19.17 3.46 -0.88
N LYS A 145 -18.79 4.30 -1.86
CA LYS A 145 -18.37 3.89 -3.21
C LYS A 145 -16.97 4.45 -3.46
N TYR A 146 -15.98 3.58 -3.57
CA TYR A 146 -14.58 3.95 -3.70
C TYR A 146 -13.87 3.16 -4.81
N SER A 147 -13.04 3.85 -5.58
CA SER A 147 -12.15 3.25 -6.55
C SER A 147 -10.74 3.82 -6.40
N GLN A 148 -9.74 2.96 -6.28
CA GLN A 148 -8.35 3.35 -6.36
C GLN A 148 -7.61 2.66 -7.48
N THR A 149 -6.66 3.36 -8.07
CA THR A 149 -5.78 2.84 -9.12
C THR A 149 -4.36 3.28 -8.82
N GLN A 150 -3.46 2.32 -8.77
CA GLN A 150 -2.04 2.56 -8.57
C GLN A 150 -1.28 2.08 -9.81
N VAL A 151 -0.48 2.95 -10.41
CA VAL A 151 0.30 2.70 -11.62
C VAL A 151 1.76 2.95 -11.32
N PHE A 152 2.57 1.91 -11.45
CA PHE A 152 4.00 1.95 -11.20
C PHE A 152 4.76 1.69 -12.49
N LYS A 153 5.59 2.64 -12.91
CA LYS A 153 6.53 2.48 -14.02
C LYS A 153 7.93 2.28 -13.43
N VAL A 154 8.49 1.09 -13.60
CA VAL A 154 9.67 0.65 -12.86
C VAL A 154 10.84 0.39 -13.79
N PHE A 155 12.02 0.93 -13.46
CA PHE A 155 13.25 0.60 -14.17
C PHE A 155 13.68 -0.85 -13.83
N PRO A 156 14.31 -1.61 -14.74
CA PRO A 156 14.64 -3.03 -14.50
C PRO A 156 15.50 -3.32 -13.25
N SER A 157 16.34 -2.38 -12.82
CA SER A 157 17.16 -2.49 -11.60
C SER A 157 16.52 -1.87 -10.36
N SER A 158 15.36 -1.22 -10.51
CA SER A 158 14.64 -0.62 -9.39
C SER A 158 13.96 -1.66 -8.50
N SER A 159 13.59 -1.26 -7.30
CA SER A 159 12.85 -2.07 -6.33
C SER A 159 11.59 -1.36 -5.87
N LEU A 160 10.54 -2.14 -5.63
CA LEU A 160 9.21 -1.65 -5.30
C LEU A 160 8.57 -2.55 -4.24
N LEU A 161 8.09 -1.93 -3.17
CA LEU A 161 7.23 -2.55 -2.16
C LEU A 161 5.88 -1.85 -2.19
N ILE A 162 4.79 -2.61 -2.26
CA ILE A 162 3.41 -2.10 -2.15
C ILE A 162 2.69 -2.91 -1.07
N VAL A 163 2.04 -2.23 -0.14
CA VAL A 163 1.04 -2.81 0.74
C VAL A 163 -0.31 -2.16 0.41
N ASP A 164 -1.22 -2.96 -0.13
CA ASP A 164 -2.58 -2.53 -0.46
C ASP A 164 -3.58 -3.38 0.33
N TRP A 165 -4.38 -2.74 1.17
CA TRP A 165 -5.23 -3.46 2.12
C TRP A 165 -6.44 -2.65 2.55
N ILE A 166 -7.51 -3.40 2.84
CA ILE A 166 -8.82 -2.88 3.22
C ILE A 166 -9.35 -3.64 4.45
N THR A 167 -9.96 -2.90 5.36
CA THR A 167 -10.78 -3.46 6.44
C THR A 167 -12.26 -3.51 6.06
N SER A 168 -13.01 -4.38 6.71
CA SER A 168 -14.45 -4.57 6.50
C SER A 168 -15.28 -3.31 6.80
N GLY A 169 -14.72 -2.32 7.49
CA GLY A 169 -15.40 -1.09 7.85
C GLY A 169 -15.15 -0.77 9.31
N ARG A 170 -16.15 -0.15 9.96
CA ARG A 170 -16.11 0.14 11.39
C ARG A 170 -16.59 -1.08 12.16
N TYR A 171 -15.81 -2.16 12.14
CA TYR A 171 -16.14 -3.44 12.79
C TYR A 171 -16.56 -3.26 14.26
N GLY A 172 -15.86 -2.42 15.02
CA GLY A 172 -16.21 -2.12 16.43
C GLY A 172 -17.52 -1.36 16.63
N ARG A 173 -18.13 -0.85 15.56
CA ARG A 173 -19.47 -0.26 15.52
C ARG A 173 -20.51 -1.16 14.83
N GLY A 174 -20.14 -2.41 14.53
CA GLY A 174 -21.00 -3.38 13.86
C GLY A 174 -21.00 -3.29 12.32
N GLU A 175 -20.32 -2.31 11.73
CA GLU A 175 -20.25 -2.17 10.28
C GLU A 175 -19.23 -3.13 9.68
N LYS A 176 -19.69 -4.13 8.91
CA LYS A 176 -18.85 -5.21 8.36
C LYS A 176 -19.23 -5.48 6.91
N TRP A 177 -18.39 -5.01 6.01
CA TRP A 177 -18.55 -5.11 4.56
C TRP A 177 -19.84 -4.44 4.04
N ASP A 178 -20.29 -3.37 4.71
CA ASP A 178 -21.54 -2.64 4.43
C ASP A 178 -21.39 -1.51 3.41
N PHE A 179 -20.22 -1.35 2.80
CA PHE A 179 -20.03 -0.40 1.70
C PHE A 179 -20.65 -0.94 0.40
N GLU A 180 -20.97 -0.05 -0.53
CA GLU A 180 -21.57 -0.43 -1.83
C GLU A 180 -20.52 -0.96 -2.81
N LEU A 181 -19.37 -0.29 -2.88
CA LEU A 181 -18.32 -0.58 -3.86
C LEU A 181 -16.95 -0.23 -3.29
N TYR A 182 -16.03 -1.19 -3.39
CA TYR A 182 -14.59 -0.98 -3.29
C TYR A 182 -13.92 -1.62 -4.50
N LYS A 183 -13.17 -0.82 -5.26
CA LYS A 183 -12.31 -1.30 -6.33
C LYS A 183 -10.88 -0.85 -6.07
N SER A 184 -9.94 -1.79 -6.03
CA SER A 184 -8.51 -1.48 -6.04
C SER A 184 -7.86 -2.12 -7.25
N THR A 185 -7.08 -1.35 -8.00
CA THR A 185 -6.32 -1.83 -9.16
C THR A 185 -4.85 -1.46 -8.99
N ASN A 186 -3.97 -2.44 -9.10
CA ASN A 186 -2.52 -2.29 -9.00
C ASN A 186 -1.88 -2.72 -10.32
N ASN A 187 -1.27 -1.77 -11.03
CA ASN A 187 -0.63 -2.00 -12.31
C ASN A 187 0.86 -1.67 -12.22
N ILE A 188 1.72 -2.62 -12.56
CA ILE A 188 3.17 -2.47 -12.59
C ILE A 188 3.64 -2.72 -14.01
N PHE A 189 4.35 -1.75 -14.56
CA PHE A 189 4.90 -1.75 -15.91
C PHE A 189 6.42 -1.60 -15.85
N LEU A 190 7.14 -2.34 -16.69
CA LEU A 190 8.55 -2.12 -16.99
C LEU A 190 8.70 -0.91 -17.95
N GLU A 191 9.93 -0.63 -18.36
CA GLU A 191 10.18 0.35 -19.43
C GLU A 191 9.41 0.01 -20.71
N ALA A 192 9.14 1.03 -21.53
CA ALA A 192 8.32 0.94 -22.74
C ALA A 192 6.85 0.48 -22.53
N ASP A 193 6.31 0.66 -21.31
CA ASP A 193 4.93 0.32 -20.94
C ASP A 193 4.61 -1.19 -21.06
N GLU A 194 5.62 -2.06 -20.93
CA GLU A 194 5.43 -3.51 -20.87
C GLU A 194 4.79 -3.93 -19.53
N PRO A 195 3.62 -4.60 -19.53
CA PRO A 195 2.94 -5.00 -18.30
C PRO A 195 3.70 -6.14 -17.60
N LEU A 196 4.02 -5.94 -16.31
CA LEU A 196 4.69 -6.93 -15.47
C LEU A 196 3.76 -7.60 -14.46
N PHE A 197 2.86 -6.82 -13.86
CA PHE A 197 1.90 -7.30 -12.87
C PHE A 197 0.64 -6.45 -12.91
N LEU A 198 -0.52 -7.10 -12.97
CA LEU A 198 -1.84 -6.46 -12.97
C LEU A 198 -2.71 -7.21 -11.96
N ASP A 199 -3.25 -6.50 -10.99
CA ASP A 199 -4.18 -7.05 -9.99
C ASP A 199 -5.37 -6.12 -9.82
N THR A 200 -6.57 -6.69 -9.66
CA THR A 200 -7.76 -5.92 -9.32
C THR A 200 -8.62 -6.68 -8.33
N ILE A 201 -8.90 -6.03 -7.20
CA ILE A 201 -9.89 -6.47 -6.22
C ILE A 201 -11.16 -5.65 -6.45
N LEU A 202 -12.27 -6.34 -6.68
CA LEU A 202 -13.59 -5.75 -6.80
C LEU A 202 -14.51 -6.36 -5.73
N LEU A 203 -14.90 -5.52 -4.77
CA LEU A 203 -15.90 -5.85 -3.75
C LEU A 203 -17.11 -4.94 -3.98
N GLU A 204 -18.17 -5.50 -4.54
CA GLU A 204 -19.42 -4.79 -4.80
C GLU A 204 -20.59 -5.55 -4.15
N GLN A 205 -21.59 -4.81 -3.69
CA GLN A 205 -22.86 -5.40 -3.30
C GLN A 205 -23.54 -5.96 -4.55
N ARG A 206 -23.93 -7.24 -4.49
CA ARG A 206 -24.65 -7.92 -5.57
C ARG A 206 -26.05 -8.30 -5.10
N ARG A 207 -26.99 -8.40 -6.03
CA ARG A 207 -28.40 -8.74 -5.75
C ARG A 207 -28.58 -10.03 -4.96
N TYR A 208 -27.69 -11.01 -5.12
CA TYR A 208 -27.83 -12.37 -4.57
C TYR A 208 -26.69 -12.78 -3.63
N SER A 209 -25.69 -11.93 -3.42
CA SER A 209 -24.61 -12.18 -2.45
C SER A 209 -24.02 -10.85 -2.00
N SER A 210 -24.22 -10.55 -0.73
CA SER A 210 -23.56 -9.42 -0.07
C SER A 210 -22.05 -9.65 -0.02
N ILE A 211 -21.30 -8.57 0.18
CA ILE A 211 -19.85 -8.69 0.41
C ILE A 211 -19.60 -9.47 1.70
N ALA A 212 -20.38 -9.23 2.76
CA ALA A 212 -20.25 -9.90 4.05
C ALA A 212 -20.38 -11.43 3.95
N GLU A 213 -21.34 -11.95 3.17
CA GLU A 213 -21.51 -13.39 2.97
C GLU A 213 -20.31 -14.03 2.26
N ARG A 214 -19.71 -13.33 1.29
CA ARG A 214 -18.51 -13.81 0.58
C ARG A 214 -17.26 -13.78 1.46
N MET A 215 -17.12 -12.75 2.29
CA MET A 215 -15.95 -12.54 3.16
C MET A 215 -16.04 -13.31 4.48
N GLN A 216 -17.26 -13.72 4.89
CA GLN A 216 -17.53 -14.51 6.08
C GLN A 216 -16.95 -13.84 7.34
N TYR A 217 -16.03 -14.53 8.01
CA TYR A 217 -15.43 -14.08 9.27
C TYR A 217 -14.24 -13.15 9.07
N TYR A 218 -13.66 -13.11 7.87
CA TYR A 218 -12.50 -12.29 7.58
C TYR A 218 -12.89 -10.81 7.57
N GLN A 219 -12.14 -10.00 8.29
CA GLN A 219 -12.36 -8.57 8.45
C GLN A 219 -11.34 -7.74 7.67
N VAL A 220 -10.26 -8.35 7.19
CA VAL A 220 -9.19 -7.65 6.46
C VAL A 220 -8.75 -8.47 5.27
N ILE A 221 -8.59 -7.79 4.14
CA ILE A 221 -7.88 -8.31 2.97
C ILE A 221 -6.68 -7.43 2.71
N ALA A 222 -5.52 -8.04 2.53
CA ALA A 222 -4.28 -7.34 2.23
C ALA A 222 -3.52 -8.03 1.10
N MET A 223 -2.78 -7.22 0.36
CA MET A 223 -1.84 -7.64 -0.66
C MET A 223 -0.50 -6.94 -0.40
N VAL A 224 0.57 -7.73 -0.35
CA VAL A 224 1.95 -7.25 -0.26
C VAL A 224 2.66 -7.64 -1.55
N ILE A 225 3.12 -6.66 -2.32
CA ILE A 225 3.87 -6.88 -3.56
C ILE A 225 5.30 -6.44 -3.32
N LEU A 226 6.26 -7.33 -3.52
CA LEU A 226 7.68 -7.05 -3.48
C LEU A 226 8.28 -7.29 -4.86
N LEU A 227 9.10 -6.37 -5.34
CA LEU A 227 9.75 -6.44 -6.63
C LEU A 227 11.18 -5.88 -6.54
N GLY A 228 12.10 -6.52 -7.27
CA GLY A 228 13.43 -5.96 -7.52
C GLY A 228 14.54 -6.42 -6.57
N PRO A 229 15.80 -6.11 -6.93
CA PRO A 229 16.98 -6.72 -6.32
C PRO A 229 17.19 -6.34 -4.85
N LYS A 230 16.91 -5.09 -4.44
CA LYS A 230 17.08 -4.65 -3.05
C LYS A 230 16.17 -5.39 -2.07
N LEU A 231 15.08 -5.99 -2.58
CA LEU A 231 14.09 -6.70 -1.79
C LEU A 231 14.23 -8.22 -1.89
N LYS A 232 15.24 -8.75 -2.59
CA LYS A 232 15.34 -10.18 -2.88
C LYS A 232 15.43 -11.05 -1.63
N PHE A 233 16.24 -10.62 -0.66
CA PHE A 233 16.35 -11.32 0.62
C PHE A 233 14.99 -11.43 1.35
N ILE A 234 14.23 -10.33 1.40
CA ILE A 234 12.91 -10.29 2.03
C ILE A 234 11.90 -11.13 1.24
N GLN A 235 11.98 -11.12 -0.09
CA GLN A 235 11.16 -11.98 -0.95
C GLN A 235 11.37 -13.47 -0.65
N ASP A 236 12.60 -13.89 -0.44
CA ASP A 236 12.90 -15.30 -0.18
C ASP A 236 12.47 -15.68 1.25
N GLN A 237 12.70 -14.80 2.24
CA GLN A 237 12.23 -14.98 3.62
C GLN A 237 10.70 -15.05 3.72
N ILE A 238 9.97 -14.13 3.08
CA ILE A 238 8.50 -14.11 3.18
C ILE A 238 7.87 -15.34 2.52
N GLN A 239 8.46 -15.85 1.43
CA GLN A 239 8.03 -17.09 0.78
C GLN A 239 8.15 -18.29 1.73
N GLU A 240 9.30 -18.44 2.38
CA GLU A 240 9.53 -19.52 3.33
C GLU A 240 8.64 -19.39 4.57
N ASN A 241 8.53 -18.18 5.13
CA ASN A 241 7.68 -17.90 6.28
C ASN A 241 6.21 -18.21 6.01
N VAL A 242 5.66 -17.76 4.87
CA VAL A 242 4.27 -18.04 4.49
C VAL A 242 4.07 -19.54 4.26
N LYS A 243 5.02 -20.22 3.62
CA LYS A 243 4.96 -21.68 3.42
C LYS A 243 4.90 -22.42 4.76
N ASN A 244 5.75 -22.04 5.71
CA ASN A 244 5.81 -22.63 7.05
C ASN A 244 4.57 -22.30 7.89
N LEU A 245 4.03 -21.08 7.76
CA LEU A 245 2.83 -20.65 8.46
C LEU A 245 1.60 -21.42 7.97
N MET A 246 1.44 -21.56 6.65
CA MET A 246 0.33 -22.31 6.06
C MET A 246 0.47 -23.83 6.30
N SER A 247 1.67 -24.40 6.24
CA SER A 247 1.83 -25.85 6.50
C SER A 247 1.37 -26.23 7.91
N ARG A 248 1.69 -25.41 8.92
CA ARG A 248 1.23 -25.62 10.30
C ARG A 248 -0.28 -25.49 10.47
N GLN A 249 -0.91 -24.57 9.76
CA GLN A 249 -2.36 -24.33 9.87
C GLN A 249 -3.21 -25.38 9.14
N PHE A 250 -2.67 -25.98 8.09
CA PHE A 250 -3.37 -27.02 7.29
C PHE A 250 -2.90 -28.45 7.60
N CYS A 251 -2.06 -28.66 8.62
CA CYS A 251 -1.77 -30.00 9.12
C CYS A 251 -3.06 -30.66 9.65
N ILE A 252 -3.65 -31.52 8.83
CA ILE A 252 -4.62 -32.52 9.28
C ILE A 252 -3.89 -33.40 10.30
N PRO A 253 -4.47 -33.71 11.48
CA PRO A 253 -3.87 -34.67 12.40
C PRO A 253 -3.88 -36.06 11.74
N SER A 254 -2.79 -36.40 11.06
CA SER A 254 -2.58 -37.71 10.47
C SER A 254 -2.21 -38.69 11.59
N GLY A 255 -3.20 -39.46 12.05
CA GLY A 255 -2.99 -40.72 12.76
C GLY A 255 -2.96 -40.67 14.28
N SER A 256 -4.12 -40.88 14.91
CA SER A 256 -4.21 -41.59 16.18
C SER A 256 -5.27 -42.68 16.03
N SER A 257 -4.83 -43.85 15.60
CA SER A 257 -5.56 -45.09 15.81
C SER A 257 -5.66 -45.30 17.32
N GLY A 258 -6.84 -45.12 17.91
CA GLY A 258 -6.99 -45.21 19.36
C GLY A 258 -8.37 -44.89 19.94
N ARG A 259 -9.27 -45.87 19.85
CA ARG A 259 -10.37 -46.20 20.79
C ARG A 259 -11.57 -45.24 20.93
N TYR A 260 -12.74 -45.87 20.71
CA TYR A 260 -14.10 -45.55 21.16
C TYR A 260 -14.23 -44.52 22.30
N GLY A 261 -15.00 -43.45 22.03
CA GLY A 261 -15.50 -42.52 23.03
C GLY A 261 -16.33 -41.41 22.38
N ASP A 262 -17.65 -41.51 22.56
CA ASP A 262 -18.73 -40.52 22.35
C ASP A 262 -18.89 -39.76 21.03
N ILE A 263 -20.07 -39.96 20.45
CA ILE A 263 -20.59 -39.28 19.26
C ILE A 263 -21.27 -37.98 19.72
N ASN A 264 -20.53 -36.88 19.79
CA ASN A 264 -21.11 -35.53 19.61
C ASN A 264 -20.14 -34.36 19.45
N ASP A 265 -18.83 -34.58 19.40
CA ASP A 265 -17.87 -33.52 19.01
C ASP A 265 -17.58 -33.63 17.52
N ASN A 266 -18.37 -32.93 16.70
CA ASN A 266 -18.08 -32.75 15.29
C ASN A 266 -16.79 -31.91 15.18
N PRO A 267 -15.66 -32.43 14.68
CA PRO A 267 -14.44 -31.65 14.50
C PRO A 267 -14.60 -30.84 13.22
N PHE A 268 -15.49 -29.85 13.23
CA PHE A 268 -15.51 -28.83 12.19
C PHE A 268 -14.13 -28.18 12.21
N LEU A 269 -13.34 -28.47 11.17
CA LEU A 269 -12.13 -27.74 10.78
C LEU A 269 -12.29 -26.27 11.15
N THR A 270 -11.74 -25.86 12.30
CA THR A 270 -11.82 -24.49 12.78
C THR A 270 -11.10 -23.64 11.75
N ARG A 271 -11.86 -22.82 11.01
CA ARG A 271 -11.29 -22.02 9.92
C ARG A 271 -10.15 -21.17 10.46
N PRO A 272 -8.99 -21.12 9.78
CA PRO A 272 -7.85 -20.39 10.28
C PRO A 272 -8.19 -18.90 10.38
N SER A 273 -7.86 -18.30 11.52
CA SER A 273 -8.08 -16.87 11.80
C SER A 273 -7.26 -15.95 10.90
N PHE A 274 -6.23 -16.49 10.26
CA PHE A 274 -5.34 -15.81 9.34
C PHE A 274 -4.96 -16.76 8.21
N LEU A 275 -5.17 -16.33 6.97
CA LEU A 275 -4.77 -17.02 5.75
C LEU A 275 -3.79 -16.14 4.98
N ALA A 276 -2.75 -16.75 4.43
CA ALA A 276 -1.86 -16.09 3.51
C ALA A 276 -1.46 -17.03 2.37
N SER A 277 -1.38 -16.51 1.16
CA SER A 277 -0.79 -17.21 0.02
C SER A 277 0.34 -16.38 -0.55
N CYS A 278 1.37 -17.04 -1.05
CA CYS A 278 2.53 -16.39 -1.63
C CYS A 278 2.76 -16.94 -3.04
N SER A 279 2.96 -16.05 -4.01
CA SER A 279 3.18 -16.42 -5.40
C SER A 279 4.24 -15.54 -6.04
N VAL A 280 5.05 -16.15 -6.89
CA VAL A 280 6.13 -15.47 -7.62
C VAL A 280 5.59 -14.98 -8.96
N PHE A 281 6.06 -13.83 -9.44
CA PHE A 281 5.70 -13.30 -10.76
C PHE A 281 6.90 -12.65 -11.48
N GLY A 282 6.74 -12.41 -12.78
CA GLY A 282 7.77 -11.88 -13.66
C GLY A 282 8.79 -12.92 -14.10
N GLN A 283 9.49 -12.64 -15.21
CA GLN A 283 10.54 -13.53 -15.72
C GLN A 283 11.62 -13.76 -14.65
N LYS A 284 12.02 -15.03 -14.46
CA LYS A 284 12.98 -15.47 -13.43
C LYS A 284 12.56 -15.16 -11.98
N GLY A 285 11.28 -14.92 -11.72
CA GLY A 285 10.77 -14.67 -10.37
C GLY A 285 11.29 -13.39 -9.75
N ARG A 286 11.20 -12.30 -10.52
CA ARG A 286 11.64 -10.95 -10.13
C ARG A 286 10.84 -10.34 -8.98
N GLY A 287 9.59 -10.77 -8.81
CA GLY A 287 8.71 -10.28 -7.76
C GLY A 287 7.91 -11.38 -7.08
N VAL A 288 7.38 -11.02 -5.92
CA VAL A 288 6.55 -11.87 -5.06
C VAL A 288 5.31 -11.09 -4.68
N VAL A 289 4.15 -11.74 -4.76
CA VAL A 289 2.88 -11.23 -4.22
C VAL A 289 2.41 -12.14 -3.09
N VAL A 290 2.10 -11.53 -1.95
CA VAL A 290 1.47 -12.19 -0.82
C VAL A 290 0.05 -11.67 -0.68
N ARG A 291 -0.94 -12.56 -0.66
CA ARG A 291 -2.35 -12.21 -0.42
C ARG A 291 -2.75 -12.74 0.94
N ILE A 292 -3.44 -11.92 1.71
CA ILE A 292 -3.75 -12.17 3.12
C ILE A 292 -5.24 -11.95 3.34
N ALA A 293 -5.87 -12.86 4.09
CA ALA A 293 -7.19 -12.68 4.67
C ALA A 293 -7.11 -12.94 6.18
N ALA A 294 -7.58 -12.01 7.00
CA ALA A 294 -7.48 -12.12 8.46
C ALA A 294 -8.77 -11.72 9.17
N MET A 295 -9.05 -12.35 10.31
CA MET A 295 -10.21 -12.02 11.15
C MET A 295 -10.01 -10.74 11.97
N THR A 296 -8.77 -10.29 12.15
CA THR A 296 -8.44 -9.07 12.90
C THR A 296 -7.42 -8.20 12.16
N THR A 297 -7.46 -6.90 12.40
CA THR A 297 -6.51 -5.95 11.77
C THR A 297 -5.12 -6.08 12.38
N GLU A 298 -5.09 -6.36 13.68
CA GLU A 298 -3.89 -6.59 14.49
C GLU A 298 -3.08 -7.76 13.93
N SER A 299 -3.72 -8.85 13.50
CA SER A 299 -3.01 -9.98 12.89
C SER A 299 -2.26 -9.59 11.62
N VAL A 300 -2.84 -8.69 10.81
CA VAL A 300 -2.19 -8.18 9.59
C VAL A 300 -1.06 -7.21 9.94
N TYR A 301 -1.25 -6.30 10.91
CA TYR A 301 -0.16 -5.46 11.40
C TYR A 301 1.01 -6.29 11.94
N SER A 302 0.77 -7.29 12.79
CA SER A 302 1.81 -8.17 13.31
C SER A 302 2.52 -8.94 12.20
N PHE A 303 1.78 -9.41 11.20
CA PHE A 303 2.37 -10.03 10.01
C PHE A 303 3.28 -9.05 9.25
N LEU A 304 2.79 -7.85 8.95
CA LEU A 304 3.56 -6.82 8.22
C LEU A 304 4.80 -6.40 9.00
N GLN A 305 4.69 -6.14 10.31
CA GLN A 305 5.82 -5.80 11.18
C GLN A 305 6.89 -6.91 11.17
N CYS A 306 6.47 -8.17 11.28
CA CYS A 306 7.39 -9.31 11.28
C CYS A 306 8.08 -9.48 9.93
N GLN A 307 7.32 -9.54 8.83
CA GLN A 307 7.85 -9.83 7.50
C GLN A 307 8.64 -8.67 6.89
N LEU A 308 8.33 -7.43 7.26
CA LEU A 308 8.99 -6.23 6.74
C LEU A 308 10.07 -5.68 7.69
N SER A 309 10.32 -6.33 8.83
CA SER A 309 11.34 -5.90 9.80
C SER A 309 12.74 -5.75 9.20
N GLY A 310 13.10 -6.60 8.22
CA GLY A 310 14.39 -6.53 7.52
C GLY A 310 14.62 -5.25 6.71
N LEU A 311 13.57 -4.46 6.46
CA LEU A 311 13.66 -3.19 5.74
C LEU A 311 14.25 -2.05 6.57
N ASP A 312 14.44 -2.22 7.88
CA ASP A 312 15.04 -1.19 8.74
C ASP A 312 16.39 -0.71 8.19
N SER A 313 17.21 -1.63 7.69
CA SER A 313 18.49 -1.33 7.05
C SER A 313 18.37 -0.41 5.81
N LEU A 314 17.27 -0.51 5.06
CA LEU A 314 17.04 0.24 3.82
C LEU A 314 16.25 1.53 4.05
N LEU A 315 15.30 1.53 4.99
CA LEU A 315 14.36 2.63 5.23
C LEU A 315 14.72 3.47 6.46
N GLY A 316 15.63 2.98 7.30
CA GLY A 316 16.09 3.59 8.54
C GLY A 316 15.16 3.35 9.73
N VAL A 317 13.93 2.89 9.49
CA VAL A 317 12.98 2.44 10.51
C VAL A 317 12.19 1.25 9.95
N ALA A 318 11.90 0.26 10.79
CA ALA A 318 11.00 -0.83 10.45
C ALA A 318 9.57 -0.32 10.16
N PRO A 319 8.96 -0.70 9.01
CA PRO A 319 7.57 -0.37 8.71
C PRO A 319 6.58 -0.81 9.79
N TYR A 320 5.53 -0.02 9.99
CA TYR A 320 4.39 -0.30 10.90
C TYR A 320 4.75 -0.49 12.37
N ARG A 321 5.88 0.05 12.84
CA ARG A 321 6.28 0.00 14.26
C ARG A 321 5.50 0.97 15.15
#